data_AF-X1RWA4-F1
#
_entry.id   AF-X1RWA4-F1
#
_cell.length_a   1.000
_cell.length_b   1.000
_cell.length_c   1.000
_cell.angle_alpha   90.00
_cell.angle_beta   90.00
_cell.angle_gamma   90.00
#
_symmetry.space_group_name_H-M   'P 1'
#
loop_
_entity.id
_entity.type
_entity.pdbx_description
1 polymer ?
#
loop_
_entity_poly.entity_id
_entity_poly.type
_entity_poly.pdbx_seq_one_letter_code
_entity_poly.pdbx_strand_id
1 'polypeptide(L)'
;MNAELTLWRRYRPAVGQNHAGEHLMKAASVATNDLEGYPSRHAARGGLGAVMGSKKIKAIIIFPRKSSEVRISDIKKFREVSKPFAKKLAESKKNFSIYGTPNMVRSMSAYGGLPTKNFRMGSYDKAINISGERLHELVTARNGRKR
;
A
#
# COMPACT_ATOMS: atom_id res chain seq x y z
N MET A 1 19.86 1.33 18.82
CA MET A 1 19.71 1.21 17.34
C MET A 1 18.44 0.40 17.07
N ASN A 2 17.41 0.99 16.45
CA ASN A 2 16.08 0.39 16.34
C ASN A 2 16.11 -0.87 15.45
N ALA A 3 15.88 -2.06 16.02
CA ALA A 3 15.93 -3.36 15.32
C ALA A 3 15.00 -3.42 14.09
N GLU A 4 13.92 -2.66 14.10
CA GLU A 4 12.94 -2.57 13.01
C GLU A 4 13.57 -1.99 11.72
N LEU A 5 14.30 -0.86 11.82
CA LEU A 5 14.96 -0.24 10.66
C LEU A 5 16.08 -1.13 10.08
N THR A 6 16.76 -1.90 10.93
CA THR A 6 17.82 -2.82 10.51
C THR A 6 17.26 -3.99 9.70
N LEU A 7 16.13 -4.57 10.12
CA LEU A 7 15.49 -5.68 9.41
C LEU A 7 14.99 -5.25 8.02
N TRP A 8 14.26 -4.14 7.92
CA TRP A 8 13.70 -3.64 6.66
C TRP A 8 14.77 -3.22 5.65
N ARG A 9 15.93 -2.75 6.12
CA ARG A 9 17.07 -2.41 5.25
C ARG A 9 17.87 -3.63 4.81
N ARG A 10 17.96 -4.65 5.67
CA ARG A 10 18.82 -5.82 5.45
C ARG A 10 18.14 -6.93 4.65
N TYR A 11 16.83 -7.12 4.80
CA TYR A 11 16.11 -8.24 4.21
C TYR A 11 14.92 -7.79 3.36
N ARG A 12 14.82 -8.36 2.15
CA ARG A 12 13.72 -8.14 1.20
C ARG A 12 13.39 -9.46 0.48
N PRO A 13 12.12 -9.92 0.48
CA PRO A 13 10.95 -9.41 1.19
C PRO A 13 10.90 -9.75 2.68
N ALA A 14 10.47 -8.78 3.49
CA ALA A 14 10.18 -8.91 4.91
C ALA A 14 8.70 -8.60 5.19
N VAL A 15 8.18 -9.24 6.24
CA VAL A 15 6.84 -9.02 6.79
C VAL A 15 7.02 -8.78 8.28
N GLY A 16 6.45 -7.72 8.84
CA GLY A 16 6.78 -7.32 10.21
C GLY A 16 5.73 -6.49 10.90
N GLN A 17 5.79 -6.50 12.23
CA GLN A 17 4.95 -5.67 13.10
C GLN A 17 5.78 -4.54 13.74
N ASN A 18 5.12 -3.42 14.00
CA ASN A 18 5.71 -2.23 14.60
C ASN A 18 5.45 -2.18 16.11
N HIS A 19 5.95 -1.15 16.79
CA HIS A 19 5.71 -0.96 18.23
C HIS A 19 4.24 -1.11 18.66
N ALA A 20 3.26 -0.73 17.82
CA ALA A 20 1.85 -0.93 18.13
C ALA A 20 1.47 -2.41 18.26
N GLY A 21 2.08 -3.30 17.47
CA GLY A 21 1.93 -4.74 17.60
C GLY A 21 2.58 -5.28 18.88
N GLU A 22 3.79 -4.83 19.22
CA GLU A 22 4.50 -5.19 20.46
C GLU A 22 3.70 -4.79 21.71
N HIS A 23 3.04 -3.64 21.66
CA HIS A 23 2.16 -3.13 22.71
C HIS A 23 0.71 -3.62 22.61
N LEU A 24 0.42 -4.61 21.77
CA LEU A 24 -0.90 -5.26 21.63
C LEU A 24 -2.05 -4.28 21.34
N MET A 25 -1.78 -3.20 20.60
CA MET A 25 -2.81 -2.23 20.24
C MET A 25 -3.83 -2.85 19.28
N LYS A 26 -5.13 -2.67 19.55
CA LYS A 26 -6.23 -3.31 18.80
C LYS A 26 -6.26 -2.95 17.29
N ALA A 27 -5.67 -1.83 16.90
CA ALA A 27 -5.57 -1.38 15.52
C ALA A 27 -4.20 -1.62 14.88
N ALA A 28 -3.33 -2.42 15.52
CA ALA A 28 -2.00 -2.70 14.99
C ALA A 28 -2.06 -3.48 13.67
N SER A 29 -1.27 -3.02 12.69
CA SER A 29 -1.15 -3.62 11.36
C SER A 29 0.04 -4.58 11.27
N VAL A 30 0.04 -5.43 10.25
CA VAL A 30 1.25 -6.10 9.76
C VAL A 30 1.70 -5.42 8.46
N ALA A 31 2.96 -4.98 8.41
CA ALA A 31 3.56 -4.32 7.25
C ALA A 31 4.33 -5.31 6.38
N THR A 32 4.42 -5.04 5.07
CA THR A 32 5.28 -5.73 4.11
C THR A 32 5.95 -4.72 3.18
N ASN A 33 7.07 -5.12 2.58
CA ASN A 33 7.77 -4.29 1.62
C ASN A 33 6.94 -4.06 0.34
N ASP A 34 7.03 -2.85 -0.23
CA ASP A 34 6.70 -2.60 -1.64
C ASP A 34 7.87 -2.99 -2.57
N LEU A 35 7.71 -2.68 -3.86
CA LEU A 35 8.68 -3.00 -4.91
C LEU A 35 10.00 -2.21 -4.71
N GLU A 36 9.92 -1.04 -4.09
CA GLU A 36 11.04 -0.18 -3.74
C GLU A 36 11.69 -0.58 -2.40
N GLY A 37 11.04 -1.50 -1.69
CA GLY A 37 11.46 -2.10 -0.44
C GLY A 37 11.15 -1.26 0.80
N TYR A 38 10.22 -0.32 0.74
CA TYR A 38 9.70 0.37 1.91
C TYR A 38 8.57 -0.44 2.55
N PRO A 39 8.44 -0.44 3.90
CA PRO A 39 7.34 -1.13 4.59
C PRO A 39 6.02 -0.35 4.45
N SER A 40 5.53 -0.20 3.22
CA SER A 40 4.39 0.66 2.86
C SER A 40 3.11 -0.12 2.54
N ARG A 41 3.18 -1.45 2.50
CA ARG A 41 2.02 -2.33 2.29
C ARG A 41 1.55 -2.86 3.64
N HIS A 42 0.25 -2.79 3.92
CA HIS A 42 -0.26 -3.12 5.25
C HIS A 42 -1.50 -4.03 5.18
N ALA A 43 -1.45 -5.14 5.93
CA ALA A 43 -2.65 -5.80 6.44
C ALA A 43 -3.10 -5.02 7.69
N ALA A 44 -3.91 -3.97 7.45
CA ALA A 44 -4.07 -2.87 8.40
C ALA A 44 -5.21 -3.02 9.43
N ARG A 45 -6.22 -3.85 9.17
CA ARG A 45 -7.44 -3.94 9.99
C ARG A 45 -7.51 -5.29 10.71
N GLY A 46 -8.34 -5.34 11.76
CA GLY A 46 -8.59 -6.57 12.54
C GLY A 46 -7.53 -6.89 13.60
N GLY A 47 -6.58 -5.99 13.86
CA GLY A 47 -5.60 -6.16 14.94
C GLY A 47 -4.56 -7.25 14.70
N LEU A 48 -4.29 -7.61 13.43
CA LEU A 48 -3.34 -8.66 13.07
C LEU A 48 -1.93 -8.41 13.62
N GLY A 49 -1.51 -7.15 13.73
CA GLY A 49 -0.23 -6.78 14.34
C GLY A 49 -0.16 -7.13 15.83
N ALA A 50 -1.27 -6.98 16.56
CA ALA A 50 -1.36 -7.36 17.97
C ALA A 50 -1.35 -8.88 18.15
N VAL A 51 -2.00 -9.62 17.25
CA VAL A 51 -1.92 -11.10 17.24
C VAL A 51 -0.47 -11.55 17.02
N MET A 52 0.23 -10.94 16.06
CA MET A 52 1.65 -11.23 15.80
C MET A 52 2.55 -10.89 17.01
N GLY A 53 2.33 -9.73 17.63
CA GLY A 53 3.04 -9.29 18.83
C GLY A 53 2.79 -10.18 20.06
N SER A 54 1.55 -10.66 20.26
CA SER A 54 1.20 -11.58 21.36
C SER A 54 1.96 -12.90 21.30
N LYS A 55 2.38 -13.29 20.09
CA LYS A 55 3.21 -14.48 19.83
C LYS A 55 4.71 -14.18 19.87
N LYS A 56 5.10 -12.97 20.25
CA LYS A 56 6.49 -12.48 20.29
C LYS A 56 7.20 -12.57 18.92
N ILE A 57 6.44 -12.48 17.82
CA ILE A 57 7.00 -12.50 16.46
C ILE A 57 7.28 -11.06 16.03
N LYS A 58 8.55 -10.71 15.78
CA LYS A 58 8.90 -9.37 15.27
C LYS A 58 8.74 -9.27 13.75
N ALA A 59 9.22 -10.27 13.03
CA ALA A 59 9.18 -10.32 11.57
C ALA A 59 9.23 -11.77 11.07
N ILE A 60 8.78 -11.94 9.83
CA ILE A 60 8.97 -13.13 9.00
C ILE A 60 9.77 -12.68 7.79
N ILE A 61 10.92 -13.30 7.56
CA ILE A 61 11.80 -13.03 6.42
C ILE A 61 11.62 -14.14 5.40
N ILE A 62 11.34 -13.77 4.15
CA ILE A 62 11.14 -14.72 3.06
C ILE A 62 12.32 -14.58 2.11
N PHE A 63 13.03 -15.68 1.87
CA PHE A 63 14.10 -15.75 0.87
C PHE A 63 13.53 -16.38 -0.41
N PRO A 64 13.23 -15.57 -1.45
CA PRO A 64 12.63 -16.09 -2.66
C PRO A 64 13.66 -16.94 -3.42
N ARG A 65 13.17 -18.03 -4.02
CA ARG A 65 13.96 -18.81 -4.98
C ARG A 65 14.26 -17.97 -6.23
N LYS A 66 15.33 -18.30 -6.94
CA LYS A 66 15.69 -17.66 -8.22
C LYS A 66 14.60 -17.84 -9.29
N SER A 67 13.83 -18.92 -9.22
CA SER A 67 12.73 -19.23 -10.13
C SER A 67 11.46 -19.55 -9.35
N SER A 68 10.31 -19.25 -9.98
CA SER A 68 8.99 -19.61 -9.44
C SER A 68 8.73 -21.10 -9.63
N GLU A 69 8.23 -21.77 -8.60
CA GLU A 69 7.75 -23.16 -8.66
C GLU A 69 6.25 -23.24 -9.03
N VAL A 70 5.59 -22.09 -9.23
CA VAL A 70 4.17 -22.04 -9.61
C VAL A 70 3.99 -22.66 -10.99
N ARG A 71 3.32 -23.81 -11.03
CA ARG A 71 2.95 -24.51 -12.26
C ARG A 71 1.68 -23.90 -12.84
N ILE A 72 1.80 -23.29 -14.02
CA ILE A 72 0.65 -22.79 -14.78
C ILE A 72 0.23 -23.89 -15.74
N SER A 73 -0.98 -24.43 -15.54
CA SER A 73 -1.49 -25.57 -16.32
C SER A 73 -1.51 -25.30 -17.83
N ASP A 74 -1.87 -24.09 -18.24
CA ASP A 74 -1.82 -23.65 -19.65
C ASP A 74 -1.20 -22.26 -19.74
N ILE A 75 0.11 -22.23 -19.94
CA ILE A 75 0.88 -20.98 -20.04
C ILE A 75 0.51 -20.16 -21.28
N LYS A 76 0.07 -20.83 -22.36
CA LYS A 76 -0.30 -20.15 -23.61
C LYS A 76 -1.60 -19.38 -23.39
N LYS A 77 -2.64 -20.07 -22.91
CA LYS A 77 -3.93 -19.46 -22.58
C LYS A 77 -3.82 -18.39 -21.50
N PHE A 78 -3.00 -18.60 -20.47
CA PHE A 78 -2.75 -17.58 -19.45
C PHE A 78 -2.17 -16.30 -20.07
N ARG A 79 -1.17 -16.42 -20.95
CA ARG A 79 -0.55 -15.26 -21.63
C ARG A 79 -1.48 -14.58 -22.62
N GLU A 80 -2.30 -15.38 -23.33
CA GLU A 80 -3.31 -14.89 -24.26
C GLU A 80 -4.33 -13.98 -23.56
N VAL A 81 -4.76 -14.32 -22.35
CA VAL A 81 -5.73 -13.53 -21.57
C VAL A 81 -5.05 -12.39 -20.79
N SER A 82 -3.94 -12.67 -20.12
CA SER A 82 -3.30 -11.69 -19.21
C SER A 82 -2.68 -10.51 -19.93
N LYS A 83 -2.07 -10.69 -21.11
CA LYS A 83 -1.39 -9.59 -21.82
C LYS A 83 -2.36 -8.51 -22.30
N PRO A 84 -3.46 -8.82 -23.03
CA PRO A 84 -4.42 -7.81 -23.44
C PRO A 84 -5.10 -7.14 -22.24
N PHE A 85 -5.42 -7.91 -21.20
CA PHE A 85 -5.97 -7.38 -19.96
C PHE A 85 -5.02 -6.36 -19.30
N ALA A 86 -3.73 -6.71 -19.16
CA ALA A 86 -2.74 -5.83 -18.56
C ALA A 86 -2.56 -4.54 -19.38
N LYS A 87 -2.59 -4.62 -20.71
CA LYS A 87 -2.52 -3.45 -21.60
C LYS A 87 -3.73 -2.54 -21.41
N LYS A 88 -4.95 -3.09 -21.49
CA LYS A 88 -6.20 -2.34 -21.28
C LYS A 88 -6.27 -1.72 -19.88
N LEU A 89 -5.78 -2.45 -18.87
CA LEU A 89 -5.73 -1.96 -17.50
C LEU A 89 -4.74 -0.79 -17.36
N ALA A 90 -3.57 -0.86 -18.01
CA ALA A 90 -2.60 0.23 -18.00
C ALA A 90 -3.16 1.52 -18.60
N GLU A 91 -3.94 1.41 -19.68
CA GLU A 91 -4.59 2.55 -20.34
C GLU A 91 -5.72 3.15 -19.47
N SER A 92 -6.58 2.31 -18.90
CA SER A 92 -7.72 2.77 -18.08
C SER A 92 -7.34 3.37 -16.74
N LYS A 93 -6.16 3.03 -16.19
CA LYS A 93 -5.71 3.50 -14.87
C LYS A 93 -4.74 4.69 -14.90
N LYS A 94 -4.55 5.37 -16.04
CA LYS A 94 -3.55 6.46 -16.20
C LYS A 94 -3.59 7.48 -15.05
N ASN A 95 -4.77 7.96 -14.66
CA ASN A 95 -4.91 8.92 -13.56
C ASN A 95 -4.48 8.32 -12.20
N PHE A 96 -4.80 7.05 -11.94
CA PHE A 96 -4.33 6.36 -10.74
C PHE A 96 -2.82 6.09 -10.76
N SER A 97 -2.20 5.94 -11.94
CA SER A 97 -0.75 5.86 -12.06
C SER A 97 -0.05 7.17 -11.71
N ILE A 98 -0.68 8.32 -12.02
CA ILE A 98 -0.11 9.66 -11.75
C ILE A 98 -0.41 10.11 -10.31
N TYR A 99 -1.67 10.00 -9.88
CA TYR A 99 -2.18 10.60 -8.64
C TYR A 99 -2.44 9.59 -7.51
N GLY A 100 -2.36 8.28 -7.79
CA GLY A 100 -2.64 7.22 -6.82
C GLY A 100 -4.10 7.15 -6.38
N THR A 101 -4.39 6.36 -5.35
CA THR A 101 -5.73 6.28 -4.71
C THR A 101 -6.29 7.66 -4.30
N PRO A 102 -5.48 8.63 -3.82
CA PRO A 102 -5.96 9.98 -3.49
C PRO A 102 -6.59 10.76 -4.66
N ASN A 103 -6.46 10.29 -5.91
CA ASN A 103 -7.21 10.80 -7.06
C ASN A 103 -8.73 10.90 -6.79
N MET A 104 -9.28 10.04 -5.94
CA MET A 104 -10.71 9.98 -5.65
C MET A 104 -11.19 11.05 -4.66
N VAL A 105 -10.31 11.75 -3.94
CA VAL A 105 -10.70 12.63 -2.82
C VAL A 105 -11.65 13.74 -3.25
N ARG A 106 -11.36 14.42 -4.37
CA ARG A 106 -12.22 15.50 -4.88
C ARG A 106 -13.58 14.98 -5.33
N SER A 107 -13.59 13.90 -6.10
CA SER A 107 -14.82 13.27 -6.57
C SER A 107 -15.69 12.80 -5.41
N MET A 108 -15.10 12.17 -4.40
CA MET A 108 -15.84 11.74 -3.21
C MET A 108 -16.42 12.92 -2.43
N SER A 109 -15.69 14.04 -2.31
CA SER A 109 -16.25 15.24 -1.69
C SER A 109 -17.42 15.82 -2.49
N ALA A 110 -17.31 15.86 -3.82
CA ALA A 110 -18.38 16.35 -4.70
C ALA A 110 -19.62 15.45 -4.67
N TYR A 111 -19.43 14.13 -4.58
CA TYR A 111 -20.51 13.16 -4.46
C TYR A 111 -21.11 13.05 -3.05
N GLY A 112 -20.58 13.76 -2.05
CA GLY A 112 -21.03 13.64 -0.66
C GLY A 112 -20.58 12.34 0.03
N GLY A 113 -19.55 11.68 -0.50
CA GLY A 113 -19.00 10.42 0.00
C GLY A 113 -17.67 10.55 0.75
N LEU A 114 -17.18 11.76 1.04
CA LEU A 114 -15.95 11.99 1.81
C LEU A 114 -16.26 12.23 3.30
N PRO A 115 -16.02 11.25 4.19
CA PRO A 115 -16.37 11.37 5.59
C PRO A 115 -15.66 12.55 6.26
N THR A 116 -16.44 13.52 6.72
CA THR A 116 -15.91 14.76 7.30
C THR A 116 -16.57 15.03 8.66
N LYS A 117 -15.77 15.48 9.64
CA LYS A 117 -16.18 15.68 11.05
C LYS A 117 -16.85 14.44 11.66
N ASN A 118 -16.19 13.28 11.59
CA ASN A 118 -16.71 11.98 12.03
C ASN A 118 -18.04 11.63 11.36
N PHE A 119 -18.04 11.59 10.02
CA PHE A 119 -19.20 11.23 9.19
C PHE A 119 -20.44 12.13 9.31
N ARG A 120 -20.36 13.27 10.04
CA ARG A 120 -21.46 14.25 10.13
C ARG A 120 -21.70 14.98 8.80
N MET A 121 -20.70 15.01 7.94
CA MET A 121 -20.77 15.62 6.61
C MET A 121 -20.10 14.68 5.60
N GLY A 122 -20.61 14.71 4.36
CA GLY A 122 -20.10 13.93 3.23
C GLY A 122 -19.12 14.68 2.33
N SER A 123 -18.85 15.96 2.63
CA SER A 123 -18.02 16.82 1.82
C SER A 123 -17.08 17.66 2.69
N TYR A 124 -15.98 18.09 2.09
CA TYR A 124 -15.00 18.97 2.67
C TYR A 124 -14.68 20.11 1.68
N ASP A 125 -14.92 21.35 2.10
CA ASP A 125 -14.70 22.57 1.31
C ASP A 125 -13.25 22.69 0.81
N LYS A 126 -12.29 22.18 1.58
CA LYS A 126 -10.85 22.19 1.24
C LYS A 126 -10.35 20.84 0.72
N ALA A 127 -11.20 20.00 0.14
CA ALA A 127 -10.82 18.69 -0.39
C ALA A 127 -9.68 18.76 -1.44
N ILE A 128 -9.58 19.85 -2.21
CA ILE A 128 -8.48 20.09 -3.15
C ILE A 128 -7.10 20.08 -2.46
N ASN A 129 -7.01 20.58 -1.23
CA ASN A 129 -5.74 20.69 -0.51
C ASN A 129 -5.19 19.33 -0.05
N ILE A 130 -6.03 18.30 -0.05
CA ILE A 130 -5.68 16.93 0.35
C ILE A 130 -5.89 15.93 -0.81
N SER A 131 -5.99 16.41 -2.05
CA SER A 131 -6.22 15.56 -3.22
C SER A 131 -4.92 14.95 -3.77
N GLY A 132 -5.08 13.94 -4.64
CA GLY A 132 -3.95 13.33 -5.33
C GLY A 132 -3.20 14.29 -6.25
N GLU A 133 -3.90 15.21 -6.91
CA GLU A 133 -3.27 16.25 -7.74
C GLU A 133 -2.39 17.18 -6.90
N ARG A 134 -2.93 17.67 -5.77
CA ARG A 134 -2.15 18.53 -4.86
C ARG A 134 -0.95 17.80 -4.27
N LEU A 135 -1.11 16.53 -3.91
CA LEU A 135 0.00 15.71 -3.45
C LEU A 135 1.08 15.56 -4.53
N HIS A 136 0.68 15.31 -5.78
CA HIS A 136 1.60 15.17 -6.92
C HIS A 136 2.39 16.45 -7.18
N GLU A 137 1.73 17.61 -7.17
CA GLU A 137 2.38 18.92 -7.28
C GLU A 137 3.44 19.12 -6.20
N LEU A 138 3.07 18.87 -4.93
CA LEU A 138 3.95 19.05 -3.78
C LEU A 138 5.18 18.14 -3.83
N VAL A 139 5.00 16.87 -4.19
CA VAL A 139 6.10 15.91 -4.31
C VAL A 139 7.02 16.29 -5.47
N THR A 140 6.46 16.72 -6.60
CA THR A 140 7.24 17.14 -7.77
C THR A 140 8.05 18.40 -7.48
N ALA A 141 7.45 19.40 -6.83
CA ALA A 141 8.12 20.64 -6.44
C ALA A 141 9.29 20.40 -5.46
N ARG A 142 9.26 19.28 -4.71
CA ARG A 142 10.31 18.86 -3.78
C ARG A 142 11.34 17.92 -4.41
N ASN A 143 11.35 17.79 -5.74
CA ASN A 143 12.22 16.86 -6.46
C ASN A 143 12.06 15.40 -6.01
N GLY A 144 10.85 15.02 -5.59
CA GLY A 144 10.53 13.63 -5.29
C GLY A 144 10.75 12.74 -6.51
N ARG A 145 11.28 11.54 -6.31
CA ARG A 145 11.52 10.60 -7.42
C ARG A 145 10.19 10.27 -8.10
N LYS A 146 10.13 10.49 -9.41
CA LYS A 146 9.04 9.99 -10.26
C LYS A 146 9.18 8.47 -10.34
N ARG A 147 8.07 7.77 -10.16
CA ARG A 147 8.01 6.31 -10.27
C ARG A 147 7.97 5.88 -11.73
#